data_AF-A0A087S8P1-F1
#
_entry.id   AF-A0A087S8P1-F1
#
_cell.length_a   1.000
_cell.length_b   1.000
_cell.length_c   1.000
_cell.angle_alpha   90.00
_cell.angle_beta   90.00
_cell.angle_gamma   90.00
#
_symmetry.space_group_name_H-M   'P 1'
#
loop_
_entity.id
_entity.type
_entity.pdbx_description
1 polymer ?
#
loop_
_entity_poly.entity_id
_entity_poly.type
_entity_poly.pdbx_seq_one_letter_code
_entity_poly.pdbx_strand_id
1 'polypeptide(L)' 'MSFGEEREMHTATCGDCGNECQVPFKPKEDRPVYCREC' A
#
# COMPACT_ATOMS: atom_id res chain seq x y z
N MET A 1 28.81 0.20 2.47
CA MET A 1 28.13 0.04 1.16
C MET A 1 26.68 -0.29 1.45
N SER A 2 25.77 0.51 0.89
CA SER A 2 24.35 0.21 0.61
C SER A 2 23.50 -0.32 1.77
N PHE A 3 22.95 0.58 2.60
CA PHE A 3 21.75 0.30 3.40
C PHE A 3 20.56 0.30 2.44
N GLY A 4 20.21 -0.88 1.91
CA GLY A 4 18.93 -1.08 1.26
C GLY A 4 17.86 -1.01 2.33
N GLU A 5 17.23 0.15 2.48
CA GLU A 5 16.00 0.29 3.27
C GLU A 5 14.98 -0.68 2.65
N GLU A 6 14.74 -1.80 3.36
CA GLU A 6 13.75 -2.80 2.98
C GLU A 6 12.43 -2.06 2.82
N ARG A 7 11.95 -1.98 1.57
CA ARG A 7 10.70 -1.32 1.26
C ARG A 7 9.61 -2.15 1.93
N GLU A 8 9.17 -1.72 3.12
CA GLU A 8 8.11 -2.40 3.84
C GLU A 8 6.82 -2.27 3.01
N MET A 9 6.46 -3.37 2.36
CA MET A 9 5.20 -3.47 1.64
C MET A 9 4.11 -3.76 2.67
N HIS A 10 3.15 -2.85 2.79
CA HIS A 10 2.00 -3.01 3.65
C HIS A 10 0.81 -3.52 2.85
N THR A 11 0.11 -4.53 3.39
CA THR A 11 -1.16 -4.98 2.85
C THR A 11 -2.23 -3.93 3.14
N ALA A 12 -2.89 -3.45 2.10
CA ALA A 12 -3.94 -2.46 2.19
C ALA A 12 -5.14 -2.87 1.34
N THR A 13 -6.34 -2.53 1.80
CA THR A 13 -7.57 -2.71 1.03
C THR A 13 -7.81 -1.49 0.15
N CYS A 14 -8.02 -1.77 -1.14
CA CYS A 14 -8.45 -0.80 -2.15
C CYS A 14 -9.80 -0.18 -1.77
N GLY A 15 -9.87 1.13 -1.61
CA GLY A 15 -11.11 1.84 -1.31
C GLY A 15 -12.11 1.91 -2.46
N ASP A 16 -11.65 1.71 -3.70
CA ASP A 16 -12.49 1.75 -4.90
C ASP A 16 -13.07 0.36 -5.24
N CYS A 17 -12.19 -0.63 -5.26
CA CYS A 17 -12.47 -1.99 -5.71
C CYS A 17 -12.63 -3.01 -4.58
N GLY A 18 -12.20 -2.69 -3.36
CA GLY A 18 -12.27 -3.59 -2.20
C GLY A 18 -11.21 -4.71 -2.17
N ASN A 19 -10.33 -4.79 -3.16
CA ASN A 19 -9.30 -5.83 -3.23
C ASN A 19 -8.10 -5.55 -2.32
N GLU A 20 -7.43 -6.60 -1.87
CA GLU A 20 -6.19 -6.51 -1.10
C GLU A 20 -4.99 -6.28 -2.03
N CYS A 21 -4.17 -5.28 -1.72
CA CYS A 21 -2.99 -4.92 -2.50
C CYS A 21 -1.79 -4.63 -1.59
N GLN A 22 -0.58 -4.76 -2.14
CA GLN A 22 0.64 -4.45 -1.43
C GLN A 22 1.13 -3.06 -1.83
N VAL A 23 1.18 -2.14 -0.88
CA VAL A 23 1.58 -0.75 -1.10
C VAL A 23 2.81 -0.40 -0.26
N PRO A 24 3.73 0.42 -0.78
CA PRO A 24 4.94 0.81 -0.05
C PRO A 24 4.67 1.89 1.01
N PHE A 25 3.42 2.10 1.40
CA PHE A 25 3.00 3.11 2.35
C PHE A 25 1.96 2.53 3.31
N LYS A 26 1.95 3.00 4.55
CA LYS A 26 1.02 2.50 5.57
C LYS A 26 -0.41 2.97 5.24
N PRO A 27 -1.39 2.07 5.02
CA PRO A 27 -2.78 2.45 4.84
C PRO A 27 -3.27 3.23 6.07
N LYS A 28 -4.03 4.30 5.84
CA LYS A 28 -4.63 5.12 6.92
C LYS A 28 -6.14 5.01 6.84
N GLU A 29 -6.81 4.91 7.98
CA GLU A 29 -8.28 4.91 8.05
C GLU A 29 -8.86 6.24 7.54
N ASP A 30 -8.14 7.35 7.68
CA ASP A 30 -8.53 8.67 7.16
C ASP A 30 -8.34 8.83 5.63
N ARG A 31 -7.55 7.95 4.98
CA ARG A 31 -7.27 8.08 3.54
C ARG A 31 -7.28 6.71 2.85
N PRO A 32 -8.31 6.41 2.05
CA PRO A 32 -8.42 5.13 1.34
C PRO A 32 -7.24 4.91 0.40
N VAL A 33 -6.80 3.66 0.32
CA VAL A 33 -5.73 3.23 -0.58
C VAL A 33 -6.34 2.91 -1.94
N TYR A 34 -5.63 3.26 -3.02
CA TYR A 34 -6.04 2.97 -4.37
C TYR A 34 -4.96 2.15 -5.07
N CYS A 35 -5.33 1.01 -5.67
CA CYS A 35 -4.40 0.27 -6.49
C CYS A 35 -4.15 1.03 -7.79
N ARG A 36 -3.01 0.78 -8.42
CA ARG A 36 -2.66 1.42 -9.70
C ARG A 36 -3.52 0.95 -10.89
N GLU A 37 -4.29 -0.11 -10.68
CA GLU A 37 -5.08 -0.81 -11.70
C GLU A 37 -6.59 -0.54 -11.56
N CYS A 38 -6.97 0.37 -10.67
CA CYS A 38 -8.36 0.77 -10.39
C CYS A 38 -8.73 2.06 -11.11
#